data_AF-A0A662LQP1-F1
#
_entry.id   AF-A0A662LQP1-F1
#
_cell.length_a   1.000
_cell.length_b   1.000
_cell.length_c   1.000
_cell.angle_alpha   90.00
_cell.angle_beta   90.00
_cell.angle_gamma   90.00
#
_symmetry.space_group_name_H-M   'P 1'
#
loop_
_entity.id
_entity.type
_entity.pdbx_description
1 polymer ?
#
loop_
_entity_poly.entity_id
_entity_poly.type
_entity_poly.pdbx_seq_one_letter_code
_entity_poly.pdbx_strand_id
1 'polypeptide(L)'
;MKWKKIIVVGILLFILGGLLVTDGQYWILSCLALWILMFYLIIRFLEFVCYDLFHPWMEHKLEGLAKTRFFKKSLSKNHSTQRFTKINRYIYKYVLPIMISILILIPYLTIHMGVLTHWKAEQNVSECERIAFQSIDSAFTNESKAIQILNYFNEQHSRIFNAYRLRNNYLFALDEGRIQFYSTYPYIAVRTYTEDDSCWIITSEFGHCGEYANLYRFMCHQISLRVRKVCTDGEDHCWNEVYINDSIGWKLIDATTVSSNDENNGYDNVNKTWMKQKLGGNLSYVTAKEVDGNTVDITMNYTTIVNATVKTITSNGDPISNVLIKVYSNNRYEEGRFTSIEGTTENNGEYTFSVGVGNYTFKAQKNKLTGTNSSIVSKSESNISINIEMN
;
A
#
# COMPACT_ATOMS: atom_id res chain seq x y z
N MET A 1 -47.73 -10.95 17.16
CA MET A 1 -46.33 -10.85 16.68
C MET A 1 -46.00 -9.56 15.89
N LYS A 2 -46.97 -8.84 15.31
CA LYS A 2 -46.73 -7.59 14.55
C LYS A 2 -46.39 -6.35 15.40
N TRP A 3 -46.95 -6.23 16.60
CA TRP A 3 -46.75 -5.06 17.49
C TRP A 3 -45.34 -4.95 18.08
N LYS A 4 -44.68 -6.08 18.38
CA LYS A 4 -43.30 -6.07 18.90
C LYS A 4 -42.27 -5.57 17.89
N LYS A 5 -42.53 -5.69 16.57
CA LYS A 5 -41.62 -5.18 15.53
C LYS A 5 -41.72 -3.67 15.36
N ILE A 6 -42.90 -3.09 15.53
CA ILE A 6 -43.14 -1.63 15.40
C ILE A 6 -42.49 -0.88 16.57
N ILE A 7 -42.57 -1.42 17.78
CA ILE A 7 -41.97 -0.82 18.99
C ILE A 7 -40.44 -0.78 18.89
N VAL A 8 -39.81 -1.83 18.37
CA VAL A 8 -38.35 -1.87 18.20
C VAL A 8 -37.87 -0.86 17.15
N VAL A 9 -38.61 -0.70 16.04
CA VAL A 9 -38.30 0.31 15.02
C VAL A 9 -38.50 1.73 15.55
N GLY A 10 -39.55 1.97 16.33
CA GLY A 10 -39.80 3.28 16.96
C GLY A 10 -38.72 3.68 17.97
N ILE A 11 -38.24 2.74 18.79
CA ILE A 11 -37.15 2.98 19.76
C ILE A 11 -35.83 3.27 19.02
N LEU A 12 -35.52 2.53 17.95
CA LEU A 12 -34.33 2.77 17.13
C LEU A 12 -34.36 4.15 16.46
N LEU A 13 -35.50 4.56 15.92
CA LEU A 13 -35.65 5.89 15.31
C LEU A 13 -35.57 7.03 16.34
N PHE A 14 -36.05 6.81 17.56
CA PHE A 14 -35.95 7.80 18.64
C PHE A 14 -34.49 7.97 19.13
N ILE A 15 -33.74 6.88 19.26
CA ILE A 15 -32.29 6.93 19.58
C ILE A 15 -31.52 7.63 18.46
N LEU A 16 -31.87 7.36 17.20
CA LEU A 16 -31.29 8.04 16.04
C LEU A 16 -31.58 9.55 15.98
N GLY A 17 -32.81 9.96 16.34
CA GLY A 17 -33.19 11.36 16.40
C GLY A 17 -32.48 12.14 17.51
N GLY A 18 -32.23 11.50 18.66
CA GLY A 18 -31.49 12.11 19.78
C GLY A 18 -29.99 12.29 19.54
N LEU A 19 -29.41 11.50 18.64
CA LEU A 19 -27.97 11.50 18.32
C LEU A 19 -27.57 12.59 17.30
N LEU A 20 -28.53 13.18 16.58
CA LEU A 20 -28.29 14.20 15.54
C LEU A 20 -28.15 15.64 16.07
N VAL A 21 -28.23 15.89 17.38
CA VAL A 21 -28.41 17.24 17.95
C VAL A 21 -27.19 17.80 18.72
N THR A 22 -26.07 17.09 18.86
CA THR A 22 -24.93 17.60 19.67
C THR A 22 -23.55 17.35 19.06
N ASP A 23 -22.61 18.25 19.38
CA ASP A 23 -21.24 18.45 18.86
C ASP A 23 -20.46 17.21 18.40
N GLY A 24 -19.53 17.46 17.45
CA GLY A 24 -18.85 16.50 16.56
C GLY A 24 -18.25 15.22 17.14
N GLN A 25 -18.10 15.07 18.46
CA GLN A 25 -17.74 13.80 19.10
C GLN A 25 -18.88 12.76 19.06
N TYR A 26 -20.15 13.19 19.03
CA TYR A 26 -21.29 12.30 18.85
C TYR A 26 -21.53 11.90 17.39
N TRP A 27 -20.91 12.59 16.43
CA TRP A 27 -21.00 12.21 15.01
C TRP A 27 -20.44 10.82 14.78
N ILE A 28 -19.33 10.48 15.44
CA ILE A 28 -18.71 9.15 15.36
C ILE A 28 -19.62 8.07 15.96
N LEU A 29 -20.24 8.33 17.12
CA LEU A 29 -21.19 7.40 17.74
C LEU A 29 -22.47 7.25 16.93
N SER A 30 -22.95 8.33 16.31
CA SER A 30 -24.11 8.36 15.42
C SER A 30 -23.83 7.59 14.14
N CYS A 31 -22.64 7.79 13.55
CA CYS A 31 -22.16 7.02 12.41
C CYS A 31 -22.01 5.55 12.76
N LEU A 32 -21.47 5.21 13.93
CA LEU A 32 -21.34 3.83 14.40
C LEU A 32 -22.72 3.16 14.62
N ALA A 33 -23.69 3.88 15.20
CA ALA A 33 -25.04 3.37 15.39
C ALA A 33 -25.79 3.18 14.07
N LEU A 34 -25.68 4.17 13.15
CA LEU A 34 -26.15 4.07 11.77
C LEU A 34 -25.49 2.89 11.04
N TRP A 35 -24.22 2.66 11.30
CA TRP A 35 -23.43 1.56 10.77
C TRP A 35 -23.93 0.20 11.25
N ILE A 36 -24.11 0.04 12.57
CA ILE A 36 -24.63 -1.19 13.16
C ILE A 36 -26.03 -1.48 12.60
N LEU A 37 -26.85 -0.44 12.46
CA LEU A 37 -28.18 -0.55 11.86
C LEU A 37 -28.12 -0.94 10.38
N MET A 38 -27.26 -0.28 9.59
CA MET A 38 -27.11 -0.56 8.16
C MET A 38 -26.55 -1.96 7.93
N PHE A 39 -25.58 -2.39 8.73
CA PHE A 39 -25.03 -3.75 8.72
C PHE A 39 -26.09 -4.78 9.07
N TYR A 40 -26.87 -4.53 10.12
CA TYR A 40 -28.02 -5.36 10.47
C TYR A 40 -29.02 -5.45 9.31
N LEU A 41 -29.38 -4.33 8.69
CA LEU A 41 -30.31 -4.29 7.56
C LEU A 41 -29.75 -5.05 6.34
N ILE A 42 -28.47 -4.93 6.05
CA ILE A 42 -27.78 -5.67 4.97
C ILE A 42 -27.83 -7.18 5.25
N ILE A 43 -27.48 -7.62 6.46
CA ILE A 43 -27.60 -9.04 6.84
C ILE A 43 -29.03 -9.53 6.64
N ARG A 44 -30.02 -8.78 7.14
CA ARG A 44 -31.44 -9.19 7.05
C ARG A 44 -31.95 -9.21 5.62
N PHE A 45 -31.49 -8.29 4.78
CA PHE A 45 -31.79 -8.29 3.36
C PHE A 45 -31.13 -9.48 2.64
N LEU A 46 -29.89 -9.82 2.98
CA LEU A 46 -29.19 -10.97 2.41
C LEU A 46 -29.79 -12.30 2.87
N GLU A 47 -30.20 -12.41 4.13
CA GLU A 47 -30.99 -13.53 4.63
C GLU A 47 -32.28 -13.69 3.82
N PHE A 48 -33.00 -12.59 3.57
CA PHE A 48 -34.22 -12.60 2.74
C PHE A 48 -33.92 -13.03 1.28
N VAL A 49 -32.90 -12.47 0.63
CA VAL A 49 -32.55 -12.84 -0.75
C VAL A 49 -32.11 -14.30 -0.84
N CYS A 50 -31.23 -14.76 0.05
CA CYS A 50 -30.73 -16.14 0.04
C CYS A 50 -31.83 -17.15 0.38
N TYR A 51 -32.69 -16.84 1.35
CA TYR A 51 -33.68 -17.76 1.87
C TYR A 51 -35.01 -17.69 1.12
N ASP A 52 -35.57 -16.51 0.90
CA ASP A 52 -36.91 -16.38 0.33
C ASP A 52 -36.90 -16.38 -1.20
N LEU A 53 -35.82 -15.89 -1.83
CA LEU A 53 -35.72 -15.85 -3.30
C LEU A 53 -34.92 -17.03 -3.88
N PHE A 54 -33.76 -17.35 -3.29
CA PHE A 54 -32.85 -18.34 -3.87
C PHE A 54 -33.13 -19.78 -3.44
N HIS A 55 -33.60 -20.01 -2.21
CA HIS A 55 -33.89 -21.36 -1.71
C HIS A 55 -34.94 -22.09 -2.56
N PRO A 56 -36.08 -21.48 -2.95
CA PRO A 56 -37.08 -22.19 -3.76
C PRO A 56 -36.55 -22.54 -5.16
N TRP A 57 -35.78 -21.63 -5.76
CA TRP A 57 -35.15 -21.86 -7.07
C TRP A 57 -34.12 -23.00 -7.03
N MET A 58 -33.30 -23.05 -5.98
CA MET A 58 -32.31 -24.11 -5.77
C MET A 58 -32.95 -25.46 -5.46
N GLU A 59 -33.98 -25.51 -4.60
CA GLU A 59 -34.73 -26.75 -4.34
C GLU A 59 -35.34 -27.28 -5.65
N HIS A 60 -35.93 -26.41 -6.47
CA HIS A 60 -36.45 -26.79 -7.78
C HIS A 60 -35.35 -27.31 -8.74
N LYS A 61 -34.18 -26.65 -8.80
CA LYS A 61 -33.07 -27.11 -9.65
C LYS A 61 -32.48 -28.43 -9.18
N LEU A 62 -32.33 -28.63 -7.87
CA LEU A 62 -31.81 -29.86 -7.28
C LEU A 62 -32.79 -31.02 -7.48
N GLU A 63 -34.10 -30.79 -7.36
CA GLU A 63 -35.12 -31.78 -7.73
C GLU A 63 -35.07 -32.14 -9.22
N GLY A 64 -34.86 -31.14 -10.08
CA GLY A 64 -34.67 -31.36 -11.52
C GLY A 64 -33.46 -32.22 -11.83
N LEU A 65 -32.32 -31.94 -11.20
CA LEU A 65 -31.08 -32.72 -11.35
C LEU A 65 -31.23 -34.14 -10.78
N ALA A 66 -31.88 -34.31 -9.64
CA ALA A 66 -32.14 -35.62 -9.04
C ALA A 66 -33.04 -36.52 -9.91
N LYS A 67 -33.90 -35.93 -10.76
CA LYS A 67 -34.75 -36.65 -11.72
C LYS A 67 -34.01 -37.09 -12.98
N THR A 68 -32.83 -36.53 -13.31
CA THR A 68 -32.03 -36.98 -14.45
C THR A 68 -31.45 -38.37 -14.19
N ARG A 69 -31.67 -39.30 -15.14
CA ARG A 69 -31.60 -40.78 -14.98
C ARG A 69 -30.28 -41.34 -14.44
N PHE A 70 -29.20 -40.57 -14.37
CA PHE A 70 -27.88 -41.04 -13.94
C PHE A 70 -27.77 -41.36 -12.44
N PHE A 71 -28.61 -40.75 -11.59
CA PHE A 71 -28.52 -40.93 -10.12
C PHE A 71 -29.46 -41.97 -9.54
N LYS A 72 -30.36 -42.56 -10.34
CA LYS A 72 -31.42 -43.43 -9.83
C LYS A 72 -30.94 -44.80 -9.31
N LYS A 73 -29.72 -45.22 -9.67
CA LYS A 73 -29.19 -46.55 -9.33
C LYS A 73 -28.28 -46.60 -8.08
N SER A 74 -27.88 -45.45 -7.53
CA SER A 74 -26.91 -45.38 -6.42
C SER A 74 -27.50 -44.87 -5.09
N LEU A 75 -28.73 -44.34 -5.08
CA LEU A 75 -29.32 -43.67 -3.91
C LEU A 75 -30.44 -44.47 -3.20
N SER A 76 -30.37 -45.80 -3.15
CA SER A 76 -31.36 -46.62 -2.41
C SER A 76 -31.11 -46.74 -0.89
N LYS A 77 -30.36 -45.82 -0.27
CA LYS A 77 -30.23 -45.74 1.20
C LYS A 77 -30.53 -44.33 1.71
N ASN A 78 -31.76 -44.18 2.20
CA ASN A 78 -32.51 -42.97 2.59
C ASN A 78 -31.89 -42.00 3.63
N HIS A 79 -30.66 -42.19 4.11
CA HIS A 79 -30.11 -41.37 5.21
C HIS A 79 -29.09 -40.29 4.80
N SER A 80 -28.43 -40.41 3.64
CA SER A 80 -27.41 -39.43 3.23
C SER A 80 -28.00 -38.13 2.67
N THR A 81 -29.13 -38.19 1.98
CA THR A 81 -29.83 -37.04 1.37
C THR A 81 -30.45 -36.09 2.41
N GLN A 82 -30.95 -36.59 3.54
CA GLN A 82 -31.45 -35.74 4.62
C GLN A 82 -30.35 -34.98 5.38
N ARG A 83 -29.15 -35.58 5.55
CA ARG A 83 -28.01 -34.89 6.18
C ARG A 83 -27.45 -33.80 5.28
N PHE A 84 -27.35 -34.05 3.98
CA PHE A 84 -26.84 -33.09 3.00
C PHE A 84 -27.71 -31.83 2.90
N THR A 85 -29.04 -32.00 2.90
CA THR A 85 -30.00 -30.89 2.87
C THR A 85 -29.95 -30.03 4.15
N LYS A 86 -29.71 -30.63 5.33
CA LYS A 86 -29.59 -29.89 6.59
C LYS A 86 -28.30 -29.05 6.67
N ILE A 87 -27.16 -29.59 6.21
CA ILE A 87 -25.88 -28.87 6.18
C ILE A 87 -25.94 -27.70 5.20
N ASN A 88 -26.45 -27.93 3.98
CA ASN A 88 -26.61 -26.85 3.00
C ASN A 88 -27.51 -25.74 3.54
N ARG A 89 -28.64 -26.10 4.18
CA ARG A 89 -29.54 -25.11 4.79
C ARG A 89 -28.85 -24.28 5.88
N TYR A 90 -27.92 -24.87 6.65
CA TYR A 90 -27.13 -24.13 7.64
C TYR A 90 -26.14 -23.16 6.99
N ILE A 91 -25.41 -23.60 5.96
CA ILE A 91 -24.46 -22.77 5.23
C ILE A 91 -25.18 -21.57 4.59
N TYR A 92 -26.27 -21.79 3.87
CA TYR A 92 -27.02 -20.71 3.21
C TYR A 92 -27.71 -19.77 4.20
N LYS A 93 -28.16 -20.27 5.35
CA LYS A 93 -28.88 -19.44 6.31
C LYS A 93 -27.96 -18.58 7.17
N TYR A 94 -26.78 -19.07 7.52
CA TYR A 94 -25.91 -18.38 8.48
C TYR A 94 -24.54 -18.02 7.90
N VAL A 95 -23.88 -18.95 7.22
CA VAL A 95 -22.50 -18.72 6.74
C VAL A 95 -22.49 -17.75 5.56
N LEU A 96 -23.37 -17.94 4.57
CA LEU A 96 -23.39 -17.12 3.36
C LEU A 96 -23.73 -15.65 3.65
N PRO A 97 -24.75 -15.28 4.46
CA PRO A 97 -24.99 -13.88 4.80
C PRO A 97 -23.82 -13.24 5.55
N ILE A 98 -23.15 -13.97 6.44
CA ILE A 98 -21.95 -13.47 7.14
C ILE A 98 -20.83 -13.22 6.13
N MET A 99 -20.56 -14.17 5.23
CA MET A 99 -19.54 -14.01 4.19
C MET A 99 -19.84 -12.82 3.29
N ILE A 100 -21.07 -12.68 2.80
CA ILE A 100 -21.45 -11.55 1.94
C ILE A 100 -21.34 -10.23 2.72
N SER A 101 -21.72 -10.22 4.00
CA SER A 101 -21.62 -9.01 4.82
C SER A 101 -20.16 -8.62 5.05
N ILE A 102 -19.25 -9.58 5.24
CA ILE A 102 -17.80 -9.33 5.28
C ILE A 102 -17.31 -8.78 3.94
N LEU A 103 -17.75 -9.37 2.81
CA LEU A 103 -17.36 -8.92 1.47
C LEU A 103 -17.85 -7.50 1.16
N ILE A 104 -19.01 -7.08 1.67
CA ILE A 104 -19.52 -5.70 1.53
C ILE A 104 -18.81 -4.76 2.50
N LEU A 105 -18.52 -5.22 3.72
CA LEU A 105 -17.85 -4.43 4.74
C LEU A 105 -16.43 -4.05 4.34
N ILE A 106 -15.66 -4.95 3.71
CA ILE A 106 -14.24 -4.73 3.42
C ILE A 106 -14.03 -3.49 2.53
N PRO A 107 -14.64 -3.35 1.33
CA PRO A 107 -14.45 -2.17 0.48
C PRO A 107 -14.92 -0.88 1.16
N TYR A 108 -15.98 -0.96 1.97
CA TYR A 108 -16.51 0.20 2.66
C TYR A 108 -15.58 0.65 3.79
N LEU A 109 -15.07 -0.29 4.60
CA LEU A 109 -14.05 -0.04 5.61
C LEU A 109 -12.84 0.62 4.96
N THR A 110 -12.36 0.10 3.83
CA THR A 110 -11.25 0.68 3.07
C THR A 110 -11.42 2.16 2.75
N ILE A 111 -12.57 2.57 2.21
CA ILE A 111 -12.83 3.99 1.87
C ILE A 111 -12.79 4.86 3.13
N HIS A 112 -13.44 4.40 4.20
CA HIS A 112 -13.53 5.17 5.44
C HIS A 112 -12.24 5.19 6.22
N MET A 113 -11.41 4.15 6.08
CA MET A 113 -10.09 4.13 6.69
C MET A 113 -9.23 5.25 6.13
N GLY A 114 -9.26 5.54 4.81
CA GLY A 114 -8.50 6.67 4.25
C GLY A 114 -8.88 8.02 4.88
N VAL A 115 -10.19 8.28 5.05
CA VAL A 115 -10.67 9.51 5.70
C VAL A 115 -10.29 9.54 7.19
N LEU A 116 -10.44 8.41 7.88
CA LEU A 116 -10.12 8.30 9.30
C LEU A 116 -8.61 8.47 9.55
N THR A 117 -7.76 7.86 8.73
CA THR A 117 -6.30 7.97 8.85
C THR A 117 -5.86 9.41 8.60
N HIS A 118 -6.44 10.08 7.59
CA HIS A 118 -6.16 11.48 7.30
C HIS A 118 -6.56 12.39 8.47
N TRP A 119 -7.82 12.33 8.89
CA TRP A 119 -8.32 13.12 10.02
C TRP A 119 -7.48 12.89 11.28
N LYS A 120 -7.14 11.63 11.59
CA LYS A 120 -6.33 11.33 12.78
C LYS A 120 -4.88 11.78 12.62
N ALA A 121 -4.31 11.74 11.42
CA ALA A 121 -2.98 12.28 11.15
C ALA A 121 -2.94 13.80 11.40
N GLU A 122 -3.94 14.56 10.94
CA GLU A 122 -4.07 15.99 11.23
C GLU A 122 -4.12 16.27 12.74
N GLN A 123 -4.90 15.47 13.49
CA GLN A 123 -4.96 15.61 14.95
C GLN A 123 -3.64 15.28 15.66
N ASN A 124 -2.76 14.51 15.03
CA ASN A 124 -1.48 14.12 15.60
C ASN A 124 -0.33 15.08 15.24
N VAL A 125 -0.56 16.10 14.41
CA VAL A 125 0.49 17.05 13.97
C VAL A 125 1.18 17.72 15.17
N SER A 126 0.40 18.23 16.13
CA SER A 126 0.96 18.88 17.33
C SER A 126 1.75 17.92 18.21
N GLU A 127 1.35 16.65 18.26
CA GLU A 127 2.07 15.60 18.99
C GLU A 127 3.37 15.22 18.29
N CYS A 128 3.37 15.09 16.95
CA CYS A 128 4.57 14.92 16.15
C CYS A 128 5.57 16.06 16.38
N GLU A 129 5.10 17.31 16.34
CA GLU A 129 5.91 18.50 16.61
C GLU A 129 6.51 18.45 18.01
N ARG A 130 5.69 18.19 19.03
CA ARG A 130 6.12 18.07 20.42
C ARG A 130 7.22 17.03 20.58
N ILE A 131 7.05 15.85 19.99
CA ILE A 131 8.05 14.79 20.00
C ILE A 131 9.34 15.27 19.32
N ALA A 132 9.25 15.89 18.13
CA ALA A 132 10.41 16.36 17.39
C ALA A 132 11.23 17.40 18.20
N PHE A 133 10.56 18.37 18.83
CA PHE A 133 11.24 19.37 19.67
C PHE A 133 11.85 18.77 20.94
N GLN A 134 11.15 17.85 21.62
CA GLN A 134 11.69 17.17 22.80
C GLN A 134 12.88 16.28 22.47
N SER A 135 12.86 15.63 21.31
CA SER A 135 13.94 14.80 20.83
C SER A 135 15.22 15.56 20.57
N ILE A 136 15.24 16.91 20.51
CA ILE A 136 16.46 17.68 20.21
C ILE A 136 16.91 18.61 21.35
N ASP A 137 16.40 18.42 22.56
CA ASP A 137 16.62 19.34 23.70
C ASP A 137 18.11 19.59 24.02
N SER A 138 18.98 18.63 23.66
CA SER A 138 20.44 18.71 23.86
C SER A 138 21.25 18.91 22.57
N ALA A 139 20.59 19.09 21.41
CA ALA A 139 21.23 19.09 20.09
C ALA A 139 21.45 20.51 19.53
N PHE A 140 22.71 20.87 19.27
CA PHE A 140 23.09 22.21 18.79
C PHE A 140 23.41 22.26 17.30
N THR A 141 23.84 21.15 16.69
CA THR A 141 24.18 21.07 15.25
C THR A 141 23.10 20.35 14.47
N ASN A 142 22.96 20.64 13.17
CA ASN A 142 22.02 19.94 12.30
C ASN A 142 22.24 18.41 12.29
N GLU A 143 23.49 17.98 12.34
CA GLU A 143 23.86 16.57 12.48
C GLU A 143 23.36 15.97 13.79
N SER A 144 23.66 16.62 14.94
CA SER A 144 23.17 16.12 16.24
C SER A 144 21.65 16.08 16.30
N LYS A 145 20.95 17.06 15.71
CA LYS A 145 19.49 17.09 15.61
C LYS A 145 18.96 15.93 14.78
N ALA A 146 19.54 15.70 13.60
CA ALA A 146 19.16 14.61 12.70
C ALA A 146 19.32 13.23 13.37
N ILE A 147 20.41 13.03 14.11
CA ILE A 147 20.68 11.81 14.87
C ILE A 147 19.69 11.64 16.03
N GLN A 148 19.38 12.69 16.79
CA GLN A 148 18.44 12.52 17.91
C GLN A 148 16.99 12.29 17.44
N ILE A 149 16.55 12.89 16.33
CA ILE A 149 15.27 12.51 15.70
C ILE A 149 15.31 11.04 15.25
N LEU A 150 16.43 10.58 14.69
CA LEU A 150 16.57 9.20 14.24
C LEU A 150 16.47 8.20 15.40
N ASN A 151 17.02 8.54 16.57
CA ASN A 151 16.93 7.73 17.78
C ASN A 151 15.49 7.54 18.28
N TYR A 152 14.55 8.42 17.92
CA TYR A 152 13.13 8.21 18.19
C TYR A 152 12.62 6.91 17.56
N PHE A 153 13.19 6.46 16.43
CA PHE A 153 12.79 5.23 15.73
C PHE A 153 13.47 3.95 16.27
N ASN A 154 14.33 4.07 17.28
CA ASN A 154 14.93 2.91 17.94
C ASN A 154 13.84 2.13 18.69
N GLU A 155 13.76 0.81 18.52
CA GLU A 155 12.73 -0.06 19.11
C GLU A 155 12.60 0.01 20.63
N GLN A 156 13.67 0.38 21.33
CA GLN A 156 13.59 0.56 22.79
C GLN A 156 12.84 1.84 23.19
N HIS A 157 12.77 2.82 22.29
CA HIS A 157 12.20 4.15 22.53
C HIS A 157 10.89 4.37 21.76
N SER A 158 10.82 3.85 20.54
CA SER A 158 9.68 3.91 19.65
C SER A 158 8.82 2.67 19.86
N ARG A 159 7.50 2.87 19.99
CA ARG A 159 6.54 1.78 19.87
C ARG A 159 6.24 1.42 18.40
N ILE A 160 6.97 2.00 17.44
CA ILE A 160 6.70 1.82 16.02
C ILE A 160 7.23 0.45 15.55
N PHE A 161 6.30 -0.42 15.18
CA PHE A 161 6.53 -1.72 14.58
C PHE A 161 7.00 -1.59 13.13
N ASN A 162 8.18 -2.14 12.87
CA ASN A 162 8.71 -2.28 11.54
C ASN A 162 8.13 -3.53 10.87
N ALA A 163 7.39 -3.35 9.78
CA ALA A 163 6.73 -4.44 9.06
C ALA A 163 7.67 -5.56 8.60
N TYR A 164 8.93 -5.24 8.27
CA TYR A 164 9.92 -6.23 7.83
C TYR A 164 10.33 -7.18 8.95
N ARG A 165 10.30 -6.72 10.21
CA ARG A 165 10.60 -7.55 11.39
C ARG A 165 9.42 -8.44 11.78
N LEU A 166 8.21 -8.09 11.34
CA LEU A 166 6.99 -8.84 11.57
C LEU A 166 6.67 -9.87 10.46
N ARG A 167 7.53 -10.00 9.43
CA ARG A 167 7.25 -10.85 8.26
C ARG A 167 6.90 -12.30 8.60
N ASN A 168 7.54 -12.87 9.61
CA ASN A 168 7.29 -14.25 10.06
C ASN A 168 5.93 -14.42 10.76
N ASN A 169 5.30 -13.32 11.17
CA ASN A 169 4.02 -13.31 11.86
C ASN A 169 2.88 -12.85 10.96
N TYR A 170 3.15 -12.51 9.70
CA TYR A 170 2.14 -12.02 8.76
C TYR A 170 1.14 -13.13 8.39
N LEU A 171 -0.16 -12.82 8.50
CA LEU A 171 -1.24 -13.74 8.19
C LEU A 171 -1.82 -13.45 6.79
N PHE A 172 -2.36 -12.26 6.61
CA PHE A 172 -2.94 -11.78 5.35
C PHE A 172 -3.08 -10.26 5.36
N ALA A 173 -3.40 -9.67 4.21
CA ALA A 173 -3.72 -8.27 4.10
C ALA A 173 -4.96 -8.02 3.24
N LEU A 174 -5.58 -6.88 3.48
CA LEU A 174 -6.69 -6.32 2.71
C LEU A 174 -6.24 -5.00 2.09
N ASP A 175 -6.99 -4.54 1.08
CA ASP A 175 -6.80 -3.23 0.45
C ASP A 175 -5.35 -3.00 -0.01
N GLU A 176 -4.86 -3.90 -0.88
CA GLU A 176 -3.51 -3.80 -1.45
C GLU A 176 -2.42 -3.65 -0.37
N GLY A 177 -2.62 -4.31 0.78
CA GLY A 177 -1.66 -4.25 1.88
C GLY A 177 -1.86 -3.12 2.87
N ARG A 178 -2.89 -2.26 2.76
CA ARG A 178 -3.12 -1.19 3.74
C ARG A 178 -3.50 -1.70 5.11
N ILE A 179 -4.28 -2.77 5.17
CA ILE A 179 -4.68 -3.40 6.43
C ILE A 179 -4.00 -4.76 6.50
N GLN A 180 -3.05 -4.93 7.40
CA GLN A 180 -2.25 -6.15 7.55
C GLN A 180 -2.57 -6.83 8.88
N PHE A 181 -2.74 -8.15 8.85
CA PHE A 181 -3.06 -8.95 10.02
C PHE A 181 -1.87 -9.82 10.41
N TYR A 182 -1.61 -9.91 11.71
CA TYR A 182 -0.46 -10.62 12.28
C TYR A 182 -0.89 -11.60 13.38
N SER A 183 -0.12 -12.68 13.56
CA SER A 183 -0.30 -13.66 14.63
C SER A 183 0.17 -13.17 16.00
N THR A 184 0.92 -12.07 16.04
CA THR A 184 1.46 -11.44 17.24
C THR A 184 1.14 -9.95 17.24
N TYR A 185 1.32 -9.29 18.40
CA TYR A 185 1.15 -7.84 18.52
C TYR A 185 1.95 -7.09 17.42
N PRO A 186 1.36 -6.11 16.70
CA PRO A 186 0.10 -5.40 17.00
C PRO A 186 -1.20 -6.10 16.56
N TYR A 187 -1.14 -7.33 16.02
CA TYR A 187 -2.25 -8.13 15.46
C TYR A 187 -2.94 -7.53 14.23
N ILE A 188 -3.17 -6.22 14.23
CA ILE A 188 -3.73 -5.46 13.12
C ILE A 188 -2.86 -4.24 12.93
N ALA A 189 -2.38 -4.04 11.72
CA ALA A 189 -1.64 -2.88 11.31
C ALA A 189 -2.39 -2.16 10.20
N VAL A 190 -2.48 -0.85 10.32
CA VAL A 190 -3.14 0.01 9.33
C VAL A 190 -2.11 0.99 8.82
N ARG A 191 -1.95 1.02 7.50
CA ARG A 191 -1.00 1.87 6.78
C ARG A 191 -1.73 3.02 6.10
N THR A 192 -1.01 4.10 5.92
CA THR A 192 -1.35 5.15 4.95
C THR A 192 -0.24 5.23 3.92
N TYR A 193 -0.62 5.40 2.65
CA TYR A 193 0.33 5.57 1.55
C TYR A 193 0.49 7.05 1.15
N THR A 194 -0.29 7.95 1.75
CA THR A 194 -0.22 9.36 1.42
C THR A 194 0.93 10.00 2.19
N GLU A 195 1.55 11.03 1.60
CA GLU A 195 2.59 11.78 2.30
C GLU A 195 2.02 12.76 3.31
N ASP A 196 0.79 13.20 3.09
CA ASP A 196 0.10 14.16 3.96
C ASP A 196 -0.25 13.54 5.32
N ASP A 197 -0.37 12.21 5.39
CA ASP A 197 -0.76 11.50 6.62
C ASP A 197 0.46 10.99 7.41
N SER A 198 1.62 11.65 7.30
CA SER A 198 2.86 11.23 7.96
C SER A 198 2.68 10.97 9.47
N CYS A 199 1.86 11.79 10.15
CA CYS A 199 1.60 11.68 11.58
C CYS A 199 0.60 10.57 11.98
N TRP A 200 0.03 9.84 11.02
CA TRP A 200 -0.75 8.64 11.29
C TRP A 200 0.06 7.57 12.05
N ILE A 201 1.37 7.51 11.77
CA ILE A 201 2.27 6.48 12.30
C ILE A 201 2.39 6.53 13.83
N ILE A 202 2.17 7.69 14.45
CA ILE A 202 2.10 7.80 15.91
C ILE A 202 0.89 7.04 16.47
N THR A 203 -0.21 6.97 15.72
CA THR A 203 -1.41 6.21 16.12
C THR A 203 -1.34 4.75 15.73
N SER A 204 -0.92 4.44 14.49
CA SER A 204 -0.82 3.04 14.08
C SER A 204 0.33 2.30 14.75
N GLU A 205 1.33 3.04 15.23
CA GLU A 205 2.59 2.50 15.72
C GLU A 205 3.17 1.50 14.70
N PHE A 206 2.98 1.72 13.39
CA PHE A 206 3.34 0.74 12.37
C PHE A 206 3.67 1.40 11.03
N GLY A 207 4.71 0.91 10.35
CA GLY A 207 5.07 1.39 9.01
C GLY A 207 6.04 0.48 8.25
N HIS A 208 6.16 0.74 6.94
CA HIS A 208 7.26 0.26 6.09
C HIS A 208 8.21 1.43 5.81
N CYS A 209 9.13 1.26 4.84
CA CYS A 209 10.11 2.29 4.50
C CYS A 209 9.51 3.63 4.08
N GLY A 210 8.41 3.63 3.31
CA GLY A 210 7.73 4.85 2.92
C GLY A 210 7.17 5.63 4.12
N GLU A 211 6.51 4.94 5.04
CA GLU A 211 5.94 5.50 6.26
C GLU A 211 7.03 6.05 7.19
N TYR A 212 8.07 5.26 7.46
CA TYR A 212 9.21 5.72 8.28
C TYR A 212 9.86 6.98 7.68
N ALA A 213 10.08 6.99 6.36
CA ALA A 213 10.67 8.12 5.67
C ALA A 213 9.78 9.37 5.70
N ASN A 214 8.46 9.19 5.65
CA ASN A 214 7.46 10.25 5.77
C ASN A 214 7.49 10.89 7.17
N LEU A 215 7.39 10.07 8.24
CA LEU A 215 7.41 10.58 9.62
C LEU A 215 8.75 11.25 9.96
N TYR A 216 9.87 10.64 9.57
CA TYR A 216 11.19 11.22 9.83
C TYR A 216 11.35 12.57 9.10
N ARG A 217 10.97 12.66 7.82
CA ARG A 217 10.97 13.92 7.07
C ARG A 217 10.10 14.97 7.76
N PHE A 218 8.90 14.60 8.19
CA PHE A 218 7.99 15.49 8.90
C PHE A 218 8.65 16.05 10.16
N MET A 219 9.14 15.18 11.05
CA MET A 219 9.79 15.59 12.31
C MET A 219 11.01 16.49 12.08
N CYS A 220 11.89 16.15 11.13
CA CYS A 220 13.02 16.99 10.77
C CYS A 220 12.60 18.37 10.25
N HIS A 221 11.53 18.44 9.45
CA HIS A 221 11.01 19.71 8.95
C HIS A 221 10.52 20.62 10.09
N GLN A 222 9.82 20.07 11.09
CA GLN A 222 9.31 20.83 12.24
C GLN A 222 10.41 21.55 13.03
N ILE A 223 11.61 20.97 13.07
CA ILE A 223 12.78 21.55 13.74
C ILE A 223 13.71 22.31 12.78
N SER A 224 13.18 22.73 11.63
CA SER A 224 13.88 23.53 10.61
C SER A 224 15.12 22.87 9.99
N LEU A 225 15.19 21.53 9.97
CA LEU A 225 16.20 20.84 9.16
C LEU A 225 15.76 20.82 7.69
N ARG A 226 16.72 21.03 6.79
CA ARG A 226 16.53 20.79 5.36
C ARG A 226 16.60 19.29 5.12
N VAL A 227 15.47 18.70 4.76
CA VAL A 227 15.29 17.26 4.62
C VAL A 227 14.46 16.95 3.38
N ARG A 228 14.78 15.84 2.72
CA ARG A 228 14.00 15.32 1.59
C ARG A 228 13.77 13.83 1.73
N LYS A 229 12.67 13.35 1.16
CA LYS A 229 12.38 11.92 1.06
C LYS A 229 12.98 11.42 -0.25
N VAL A 230 13.80 10.39 -0.19
CA VAL A 230 14.41 9.78 -1.36
C VAL A 230 13.73 8.45 -1.61
N CYS A 231 13.36 8.16 -2.85
CA CYS A 231 12.74 6.90 -3.22
C CYS A 231 13.35 6.33 -4.51
N THR A 232 13.37 5.01 -4.59
CA THR A 232 13.53 4.25 -5.84
C THR A 232 12.34 3.33 -6.00
N ASP A 233 11.45 3.68 -6.93
CA ASP A 233 10.22 2.91 -7.15
C ASP A 233 10.52 1.54 -7.76
N GLY A 234 11.57 1.46 -8.60
CA GLY A 234 12.01 0.23 -9.24
C GLY A 234 12.60 -0.80 -8.27
N GLU A 235 13.17 -0.36 -7.16
CA GLU A 235 13.67 -1.25 -6.11
C GLU A 235 12.82 -1.22 -4.82
N ASP A 236 11.62 -0.62 -4.84
CA ASP A 236 10.67 -0.60 -3.72
C ASP A 236 11.29 -0.17 -2.38
N HIS A 237 11.93 1.00 -2.36
CA HIS A 237 12.50 1.53 -1.13
C HIS A 237 12.48 3.05 -1.08
N CYS A 238 12.27 3.57 0.14
CA CYS A 238 12.39 4.99 0.44
C CYS A 238 13.22 5.19 1.71
N TRP A 239 13.93 6.31 1.77
CA TRP A 239 14.76 6.77 2.88
C TRP A 239 14.76 8.31 2.89
N ASN A 240 15.64 8.94 3.66
CA ASN A 240 15.76 10.39 3.71
C ASN A 240 17.18 10.87 3.42
N GLU A 241 17.29 12.11 2.98
CA GLU A 241 18.55 12.85 3.05
C GLU A 241 18.35 14.12 3.86
N VAL A 242 19.31 14.45 4.72
CA VAL A 242 19.32 15.67 5.53
C VAL A 242 20.54 16.48 5.15
N TYR A 243 20.36 17.77 4.86
CA TYR A 243 21.46 18.67 4.58
C TYR A 243 22.09 19.15 5.89
N ILE A 244 23.34 18.76 6.12
CA ILE A 244 24.02 19.03 7.39
C ILE A 244 24.58 20.45 7.42
N ASN A 245 25.46 20.78 6.47
CA ASN A 245 26.07 22.08 6.23
C ASN A 245 26.83 22.08 4.89
N ASP A 246 27.42 23.21 4.51
CA ASP A 246 28.15 23.36 3.23
C ASP A 246 29.36 22.42 3.09
N SER A 247 30.01 22.06 4.21
CA SER A 247 31.20 21.21 4.22
C SER A 247 30.88 19.71 4.06
N ILE A 248 29.74 19.26 4.60
CA ILE A 248 29.32 17.85 4.60
C ILE A 248 28.32 17.57 3.47
N GLY A 249 27.43 18.52 3.19
CA GLY A 249 26.35 18.39 2.22
C GLY A 249 25.19 17.53 2.72
N TRP A 250 24.57 16.81 1.79
CA TRP A 250 23.46 15.89 2.06
C TRP A 250 23.97 14.57 2.64
N LYS A 251 23.45 14.20 3.80
CA LYS A 251 23.70 12.92 4.47
C LYS A 251 22.49 11.99 4.28
N LEU A 252 22.75 10.76 3.88
CA LEU A 252 21.77 9.69 3.76
C LEU A 252 21.35 9.20 5.15
N ILE A 253 20.04 9.08 5.39
CA ILE A 253 19.42 8.58 6.61
C ILE A 253 18.40 7.49 6.28
N ASP A 254 18.41 6.37 6.98
CA ASP A 254 17.38 5.32 6.84
C ASP A 254 16.80 4.92 8.21
N ALA A 255 15.66 5.54 8.56
CA ALA A 255 14.98 5.29 9.83
C ALA A 255 14.48 3.84 10.00
N THR A 256 14.36 3.06 8.91
CA THR A 256 13.93 1.66 9.03
C THR A 256 14.98 0.75 9.64
N THR A 257 16.25 1.18 9.65
CA THR A 257 17.35 0.30 10.04
C THR A 257 17.87 0.54 11.44
N VAL A 258 17.35 1.57 12.13
CA VAL A 258 17.68 1.82 13.53
C VAL A 258 17.36 0.58 14.36
N SER A 259 18.35 0.06 15.06
CA SER A 259 18.20 -1.11 15.93
C SER A 259 18.76 -0.80 17.32
N SER A 260 18.30 -1.56 18.31
CA SER A 260 18.70 -1.41 19.71
C SER A 260 20.12 -1.87 20.02
N ASN A 261 20.81 -2.49 19.07
CA ASN A 261 22.05 -3.21 19.31
C ASN A 261 23.30 -2.43 18.83
N ASP A 262 23.18 -1.12 18.58
CA ASP A 262 24.21 -0.19 18.10
C ASP A 262 24.87 -0.51 16.74
N GLU A 263 24.72 -1.73 16.21
CA GLU A 263 25.27 -2.13 14.91
C GLU A 263 24.65 -1.37 13.72
N ASN A 264 23.43 -0.83 13.90
CA ASN A 264 22.73 -0.10 12.86
C ASN A 264 22.01 1.12 13.43
N ASN A 265 22.65 2.28 13.34
CA ASN A 265 22.11 3.54 13.84
C ASN A 265 21.32 4.32 12.77
N GLY A 266 21.26 3.83 11.52
CA GLY A 266 20.54 4.50 10.44
C GLY A 266 21.23 5.76 9.87
N TYR A 267 22.42 6.12 10.37
CA TYR A 267 23.16 7.35 10.05
C TYR A 267 24.59 7.09 9.55
N ASP A 268 25.45 6.47 10.36
CA ASP A 268 26.88 6.30 10.06
C ASP A 268 27.15 5.06 9.22
N ASN A 269 26.43 3.99 9.55
CA ASN A 269 26.56 2.71 8.88
C ASN A 269 25.73 2.64 7.58
N VAL A 270 24.98 3.70 7.28
CA VAL A 270 24.18 3.84 6.08
C VAL A 270 24.89 4.78 5.11
N ASN A 271 25.41 4.23 4.03
CA ASN A 271 26.01 4.99 2.94
C ASN A 271 25.50 4.49 1.58
N LYS A 272 25.87 5.17 0.49
CA LYS A 272 25.42 4.83 -0.86
C LYS A 272 25.74 3.39 -1.26
N THR A 273 26.93 2.90 -0.91
CA THR A 273 27.34 1.50 -1.18
C THR A 273 26.48 0.51 -0.39
N TRP A 274 26.25 0.78 0.89
CA TRP A 274 25.37 -0.02 1.72
C TRP A 274 23.94 -0.02 1.19
N MET A 275 23.42 1.15 0.75
CA MET A 275 22.07 1.27 0.20
C MET A 275 21.90 0.44 -1.07
N LYS A 276 22.89 0.52 -1.96
CA LYS A 276 23.00 -0.35 -3.13
C LYS A 276 22.93 -1.84 -2.75
N GLN A 277 23.74 -2.28 -1.79
CA GLN A 277 23.76 -3.67 -1.34
C GLN A 277 22.43 -4.12 -0.72
N LYS A 278 21.82 -3.29 0.15
CA LYS A 278 20.51 -3.54 0.75
C LYS A 278 19.43 -3.79 -0.32
N LEU A 279 19.54 -3.12 -1.46
CA LEU A 279 18.54 -3.14 -2.54
C LEU A 279 18.88 -4.10 -3.68
N GLY A 280 19.80 -5.05 -3.46
CA GLY A 280 20.13 -6.08 -4.46
C GLY A 280 21.21 -5.67 -5.46
N GLY A 281 21.91 -4.57 -5.22
CA GLY A 281 23.08 -4.13 -5.97
C GLY A 281 22.85 -2.83 -6.73
N ASN A 282 22.21 -2.89 -7.89
CA ASN A 282 22.04 -1.74 -8.76
C ASN A 282 20.74 -0.98 -8.47
N LEU A 283 20.80 0.35 -8.61
CA LEU A 283 19.65 1.24 -8.44
C LEU A 283 19.26 1.80 -9.80
N SER A 284 17.98 1.81 -10.10
CA SER A 284 17.47 2.16 -11.43
C SER A 284 17.23 3.65 -11.62
N TYR A 285 16.34 4.22 -10.82
CA TYR A 285 15.97 5.62 -10.87
C TYR A 285 15.70 6.10 -9.45
N VAL A 286 16.42 7.13 -9.02
CA VAL A 286 16.37 7.63 -7.65
C VAL A 286 15.90 9.08 -7.68
N THR A 287 14.77 9.35 -7.05
CA THR A 287 14.19 10.69 -6.94
C THR A 287 14.24 11.17 -5.50
N ALA A 288 14.39 12.47 -5.31
CA ALA A 288 14.20 13.11 -4.02
C ALA A 288 13.04 14.08 -4.08
N LYS A 289 12.10 13.93 -3.15
CA LYS A 289 10.97 14.82 -2.96
C LYS A 289 11.20 15.72 -1.76
N GLU A 290 11.34 17.01 -2.04
CA GLU A 290 11.49 18.09 -1.09
C GLU A 290 10.18 18.31 -0.30
N VAL A 291 10.23 19.11 0.77
CA VAL A 291 9.06 19.37 1.63
C VAL A 291 7.95 20.14 0.90
N ASP A 292 8.31 21.00 -0.05
CA ASP A 292 7.36 21.74 -0.90
C ASP A 292 6.68 20.88 -1.97
N GLY A 293 7.02 19.58 -2.03
CA GLY A 293 6.49 18.63 -2.99
C GLY A 293 7.27 18.57 -4.31
N ASN A 294 8.28 19.42 -4.51
CA ASN A 294 9.14 19.35 -5.70
C ASN A 294 9.95 18.04 -5.71
N THR A 295 10.04 17.42 -6.88
CA THR A 295 10.76 16.16 -7.09
C THR A 295 11.95 16.40 -8.00
N VAL A 296 13.13 15.99 -7.57
CA VAL A 296 14.38 16.09 -8.33
C VAL A 296 14.98 14.72 -8.59
N ASP A 297 15.50 14.52 -9.80
CA ASP A 297 16.30 13.33 -10.14
C ASP A 297 17.68 13.45 -9.49
N ILE A 298 18.02 12.47 -8.65
CA ILE A 298 19.31 12.37 -7.96
C ILE A 298 19.98 11.02 -8.23
N THR A 299 19.59 10.34 -9.31
CA THR A 299 20.10 9.01 -9.70
C THR A 299 21.63 9.00 -9.76
N MET A 300 22.24 10.06 -10.30
CA MET A 300 23.70 10.18 -10.43
C MET A 300 24.43 10.19 -9.08
N ASN A 301 23.74 10.54 -7.99
CA ASN A 301 24.34 10.52 -6.66
C ASN A 301 24.51 9.09 -6.16
N TYR A 302 23.70 8.15 -6.64
CA TYR A 302 23.60 6.79 -6.12
C TYR A 302 24.20 5.74 -7.05
N THR A 303 24.24 6.01 -8.35
CA THR A 303 24.70 5.05 -9.34
C THR A 303 25.28 5.74 -10.57
N THR A 304 25.98 4.96 -11.40
CA THR A 304 26.39 5.42 -12.73
C THR A 304 25.16 5.46 -13.64
N ILE A 305 24.93 6.61 -14.27
CA ILE A 305 23.86 6.80 -15.25
C ILE A 305 24.34 6.41 -16.65
N VAL A 306 23.43 5.82 -17.42
CA VAL A 306 23.54 5.56 -18.85
C VAL A 306 22.33 6.17 -19.54
N ASN A 307 22.52 6.74 -20.73
CA ASN A 307 21.42 7.19 -21.57
C ASN A 307 20.94 6.02 -22.42
N ALA A 308 19.69 5.62 -22.23
CA ALA A 308 19.06 4.57 -23.03
C ALA A 308 18.10 5.21 -24.03
N THR A 309 18.17 4.79 -25.28
CA THR A 309 17.24 5.17 -26.34
C THR A 309 16.43 3.95 -26.75
N VAL A 310 15.13 4.00 -26.52
CA VAL A 310 14.18 2.97 -26.97
C VAL A 310 13.62 3.38 -28.31
N LYS A 311 13.74 2.50 -29.30
CA LYS A 311 13.20 2.67 -30.65
C LYS A 311 12.07 1.67 -30.88
N THR A 312 10.88 2.17 -31.21
CA THR A 312 9.72 1.35 -31.54
C THR A 312 9.55 1.23 -33.04
N ILE A 313 9.46 0.00 -33.54
CA ILE A 313 9.37 -0.32 -34.97
C ILE A 313 8.21 -1.26 -35.27
N THR A 314 7.72 -1.23 -36.51
CA THR A 314 6.82 -2.24 -37.07
C THR A 314 7.61 -3.52 -37.41
N SER A 315 6.90 -4.59 -37.77
CA SER A 315 7.51 -5.82 -38.31
C SER A 315 8.30 -5.61 -39.61
N ASN A 316 8.06 -4.51 -40.33
CA ASN A 316 8.83 -4.11 -41.51
C ASN A 316 10.07 -3.27 -41.17
N GLY A 317 10.26 -2.92 -39.89
CA GLY A 317 11.34 -2.04 -39.43
C GLY A 317 11.02 -0.55 -39.47
N ASP A 318 9.83 -0.15 -39.92
CA ASP A 318 9.42 1.26 -39.95
C ASP A 318 9.20 1.82 -38.53
N PRO A 319 9.68 3.03 -38.21
CA PRO A 319 9.52 3.62 -36.88
C PRO A 319 8.06 3.97 -36.57
N ILE A 320 7.67 3.84 -35.29
CA ILE A 320 6.33 4.17 -34.80
C ILE A 320 6.44 5.32 -33.78
N SER A 321 5.85 6.48 -34.10
CA SER A 321 5.81 7.63 -33.20
C SER A 321 4.68 7.55 -32.16
N ASN A 322 4.71 8.41 -31.13
CA ASN A 322 3.66 8.53 -30.11
C ASN A 322 3.33 7.20 -29.42
N VAL A 323 4.35 6.37 -29.17
CA VAL A 323 4.22 5.12 -28.40
C VAL A 323 4.60 5.41 -26.95
N LEU A 324 3.73 5.07 -26.00
CA LEU A 324 4.03 5.18 -24.57
C LEU A 324 5.04 4.10 -24.18
N ILE A 325 6.19 4.52 -23.66
CA ILE A 325 7.24 3.67 -23.13
C ILE A 325 7.19 3.74 -21.60
N LYS A 326 7.19 2.57 -20.95
CA LYS A 326 7.33 2.42 -19.50
C LYS A 326 8.54 1.55 -19.17
N VAL A 327 9.36 2.02 -18.22
CA VAL A 327 10.60 1.34 -17.83
C VAL A 327 10.41 0.62 -16.49
N TYR A 328 10.68 -0.68 -16.47
CA TYR A 328 10.63 -1.53 -15.29
C TYR A 328 12.03 -2.02 -14.93
N SER A 329 12.41 -1.92 -13.66
CA SER A 329 13.68 -2.42 -13.13
C SER A 329 13.53 -3.85 -12.68
N ASN A 330 14.41 -4.72 -13.17
CA ASN A 330 14.57 -6.11 -12.73
C ASN A 330 15.78 -6.27 -11.79
N ASN A 331 16.30 -5.17 -11.21
CA ASN A 331 17.49 -5.22 -10.35
C ASN A 331 17.25 -5.94 -9.02
N ARG A 332 16.06 -5.77 -8.45
CA ARG A 332 15.67 -6.38 -7.16
C ARG A 332 14.66 -7.51 -7.31
N TYR A 333 13.73 -7.37 -8.25
CA TYR A 333 12.60 -8.28 -8.45
C TYR A 333 12.64 -8.84 -9.87
N GLU A 334 12.51 -10.16 -10.02
CA GLU A 334 12.62 -10.82 -11.33
C GLU A 334 11.51 -10.38 -12.29
N GLU A 335 10.29 -10.21 -11.78
CA GLU A 335 9.12 -9.74 -12.52
C GLU A 335 9.21 -8.28 -13.01
N GLY A 336 10.13 -7.52 -12.43
CA GLY A 336 10.35 -6.12 -12.72
C GLY A 336 9.33 -5.20 -12.05
N ARG A 337 9.79 -4.04 -11.56
CA ARG A 337 8.94 -3.02 -10.96
C ARG A 337 9.07 -1.69 -11.67
N PHE A 338 7.96 -0.98 -11.83
CA PHE A 338 7.93 0.30 -12.54
C PHE A 338 8.85 1.31 -11.85
N THR A 339 9.73 1.93 -12.63
CA THR A 339 10.76 2.86 -12.14
C THR A 339 10.26 4.30 -12.01
N SER A 340 9.00 4.56 -12.35
CA SER A 340 8.45 5.91 -12.54
C SER A 340 9.01 6.68 -13.75
N ILE A 341 9.82 6.03 -14.59
CA ILE A 341 10.21 6.56 -15.90
C ILE A 341 9.20 6.10 -16.94
N GLU A 342 8.53 7.07 -17.55
CA GLU A 342 7.71 6.89 -18.74
C GLU A 342 7.80 8.10 -19.67
N GLY A 343 7.49 7.89 -20.94
CA GLY A 343 7.45 8.95 -21.94
C GLY A 343 6.94 8.43 -23.28
N THR A 344 6.71 9.32 -24.24
CA THR A 344 6.22 8.96 -25.56
C THR A 344 7.30 9.10 -26.62
N THR A 345 7.37 8.15 -27.56
CA THR A 345 8.31 8.25 -28.68
C THR A 345 8.03 9.45 -29.58
N GLU A 346 9.09 10.06 -30.09
CA GLU A 346 9.03 11.18 -31.03
C GLU A 346 8.66 10.71 -32.45
N ASN A 347 8.71 11.63 -33.43
CA ASN A 347 8.37 11.34 -34.83
C ASN A 347 9.26 10.27 -35.48
N ASN A 348 10.50 10.12 -35.02
CA ASN A 348 11.44 9.07 -35.47
C ASN A 348 11.22 7.71 -34.74
N GLY A 349 10.22 7.61 -33.87
CA GLY A 349 9.93 6.43 -33.08
C GLY A 349 10.89 6.17 -31.92
N GLU A 350 11.66 7.17 -31.51
CA GLU A 350 12.65 7.06 -30.43
C GLU A 350 12.20 7.80 -29.16
N TYR A 351 12.59 7.27 -28.00
CA TYR A 351 12.46 7.91 -26.69
C TYR A 351 13.75 7.69 -25.91
N THR A 352 14.39 8.78 -25.48
CA THR A 352 15.66 8.74 -24.72
C THR A 352 15.43 9.14 -23.28
N PHE A 353 16.02 8.41 -22.35
CA PHE A 353 15.96 8.68 -20.91
C PHE A 353 17.27 8.24 -20.23
N SER A 354 17.48 8.72 -19.00
CA SER A 354 18.64 8.40 -18.18
C SER A 354 18.26 7.41 -17.08
N VAL A 355 19.01 6.31 -16.94
CA VAL A 355 18.82 5.29 -15.89
C VAL A 355 20.14 4.84 -15.32
N GLY A 356 20.12 4.27 -14.12
CA GLY A 356 21.24 3.54 -13.58
C GLY A 356 21.59 2.29 -14.38
N VAL A 357 22.82 1.81 -14.25
CA VAL A 357 23.18 0.47 -14.77
C VAL A 357 22.32 -0.62 -14.12
N GLY A 358 21.93 -1.67 -14.85
CA GLY A 358 21.01 -2.67 -14.31
C GLY A 358 20.35 -3.57 -15.36
N ASN A 359 19.42 -4.40 -14.91
CA ASN A 359 18.55 -5.23 -15.76
C ASN A 359 17.16 -4.58 -15.85
N TYR A 360 16.62 -4.47 -17.06
CA TYR A 360 15.40 -3.72 -17.33
C TYR A 360 14.45 -4.44 -18.26
N THR A 361 13.17 -4.15 -18.10
CA THR A 361 12.10 -4.50 -19.03
C THR A 361 11.41 -3.22 -19.50
N PHE A 362 11.38 -3.04 -20.82
CA PHE A 362 10.75 -1.90 -21.48
C PHE A 362 9.42 -2.36 -22.07
N LYS A 363 8.33 -1.67 -21.71
CA LYS A 363 7.00 -1.94 -22.27
C LYS A 363 6.57 -0.77 -23.13
N ALA A 364 6.13 -1.07 -24.35
CA ALA A 364 5.67 -0.11 -25.33
C ALA A 364 4.18 -0.32 -25.60
N GLN A 365 3.38 0.76 -25.61
CA GLN A 365 1.94 0.69 -25.79
C GLN A 365 1.43 1.82 -26.70
N LYS A 366 0.64 1.47 -27.72
CA LYS A 366 -0.07 2.43 -28.57
C LYS A 366 -1.38 1.82 -29.07
N ASN A 367 -2.52 2.36 -28.65
CA ASN A 367 -3.85 1.79 -28.94
C ASN A 367 -3.92 0.31 -28.52
N LYS A 368 -4.13 -0.61 -29.47
CA LYS A 368 -4.14 -2.07 -29.25
C LYS A 368 -2.76 -2.72 -29.44
N LEU A 369 -1.79 -1.97 -29.97
CA LEU A 369 -0.45 -2.48 -30.22
C LEU A 369 0.35 -2.49 -28.94
N THR A 370 1.08 -3.57 -28.71
CA THR A 370 1.96 -3.72 -27.54
C THR A 370 3.30 -4.34 -27.94
N GLY A 371 4.35 -3.98 -27.22
CA GLY A 371 5.69 -4.53 -27.39
C GLY A 371 6.40 -4.62 -26.05
N THR A 372 7.32 -5.58 -25.92
CA THR A 372 8.14 -5.72 -24.70
C THR A 372 9.54 -6.18 -25.09
N ASN A 373 10.55 -5.60 -24.44
CA ASN A 373 11.94 -6.00 -24.58
C ASN A 373 12.60 -6.01 -23.20
N SER A 374 13.36 -7.05 -22.88
CA SER A 374 14.21 -7.08 -21.68
C SER A 374 15.67 -6.95 -22.09
N SER A 375 16.39 -6.00 -21.51
CA SER A 375 17.78 -5.72 -21.84
C SER A 375 18.59 -5.36 -20.58
N ILE A 376 19.89 -5.66 -20.64
CA ILE A 376 20.85 -5.28 -19.60
C ILE A 376 21.51 -3.96 -20.02
N VAL A 377 21.38 -2.95 -19.16
CA VAL A 377 22.05 -1.66 -19.30
C VAL A 377 23.37 -1.72 -18.54
N SER A 378 24.49 -1.69 -19.26
CA SER A 378 25.83 -1.87 -18.69
C SER A 378 26.68 -0.60 -18.77
N LYS A 379 27.71 -0.51 -17.92
CA LYS A 379 28.59 0.68 -17.81
C LYS A 379 29.48 0.91 -19.04
N SER A 380 29.73 -0.13 -19.85
CA SER A 380 30.63 -0.01 -21.01
C SER A 380 30.06 0.82 -22.15
N GLU A 381 28.76 1.10 -22.13
CA GLU A 381 28.07 1.83 -23.18
C GLU A 381 27.54 3.15 -22.61
N SER A 382 28.00 4.27 -23.16
CA SER A 382 27.48 5.60 -22.78
C SER A 382 26.07 5.83 -23.30
N ASN A 383 25.72 5.19 -24.42
CA ASN A 383 24.40 5.20 -25.03
C ASN A 383 24.03 3.78 -25.45
N ILE A 384 22.83 3.33 -25.08
CA ILE A 384 22.30 2.02 -25.46
C ILE A 384 21.08 2.22 -26.36
N SER A 385 20.99 1.48 -27.46
CA SER A 385 19.83 1.49 -28.35
C SER A 385 19.05 0.19 -28.21
N ILE A 386 17.77 0.28 -27.85
CA ILE A 386 16.89 -0.88 -27.61
C ILE A 386 15.76 -0.85 -28.62
N ASN A 387 15.63 -1.91 -29.44
CA ASN A 387 14.55 -2.03 -30.40
C ASN A 387 13.36 -2.79 -29.79
N ILE A 388 12.15 -2.24 -29.95
CA ILE A 388 10.89 -2.88 -29.57
C ILE A 388 10.02 -3.00 -30.81
N GLU A 389 9.76 -4.24 -31.23
CA GLU A 389 8.79 -4.53 -32.27
C GLU A 389 7.36 -4.51 -31.68
N MET A 390 6.47 -3.73 -32.29
CA MET A 390 5.08 -3.60 -31.86
C MET A 390 4.18 -4.57 -32.63
N ASN A 391 3.40 -5.38 -31.92
CA ASN A 391 2.46 -6.36 -32.48
C ASN A 391 1.00 -6.03 -32.16
#